data_AF-W4S834-F1
#
_entry.id   AF-W4S834-F1
#
_cell.length_a   1.000
_cell.length_b   1.000
_cell.length_c   1.000
_cell.angle_alpha   90.00
_cell.angle_beta   90.00
_cell.angle_gamma   90.00
#
_symmetry.space_group_name_H-M   'P 1'
#
loop_
_entity.id
_entity.type
_entity.pdbx_description
1 polymer ?
#
loop_
_entity_poly.entity_id
_entity_poly.type
_entity_poly.pdbx_seq_one_letter_code
_entity_poly.pdbx_strand_id
1 'polypeptide(L)'
;MFASAQEVFYLSYLGADARDGSAREPSVLVSELLGSAAQYHADPEAIDTLVVHHPLQPFAAAAFGAPGDHGADPRRFSYRRQWRPAVDSLTGQRQPLAPWVAGALPADDIATPTNVSIDELRRLFADPAGQFLRHRLGMRLPDPAGEDSDLEPLLAPTRGLEQYGLQQHMFDAALAGDTERLYERLRARALLPSGPLGRRQLDERVAQLRPYAEAFRQWRGEAPAQSRRLQVQIGQTEVHGRVPGWYASGVGRVQVGALSGRSAIRHGLEWLLLRAAGEHAPYVRFFEDEDGLGPHPIDAEPLSQTQAQGALAALLQMYRQGLQTPLAFAPYSSWKYHQAARSDDLDKAIKDAAGQWQSSFGWSESHSPELRLVNRGRDPFADAQRFADFAITSHRVYDLLERGTADATLDPERLIESWRHWHGAQEEAE
;
A
#
# COMPACT_ATOMS: atom_id res chain seq x y z
N MET A 1 39.94 -46.01 5.69
CA MET A 1 39.31 -45.02 6.59
C MET A 1 38.67 -45.71 7.79
N PHE A 2 37.86 -46.76 7.63
CA PHE A 2 37.32 -47.55 8.76
C PHE A 2 38.43 -48.12 9.67
N ALA A 3 39.48 -48.70 9.10
CA ALA A 3 40.64 -49.23 9.84
C ALA A 3 41.49 -48.17 10.57
N SER A 4 41.20 -46.88 10.40
CA SER A 4 41.93 -45.78 11.05
C SER A 4 41.16 -45.19 12.25
N ALA A 5 39.88 -45.49 12.39
CA ALA A 5 39.08 -45.07 13.54
C ALA A 5 39.37 -46.02 14.72
N GLN A 6 39.97 -45.49 15.79
CA GLN A 6 40.36 -46.28 16.96
C GLN A 6 39.27 -46.29 18.04
N GLU A 7 38.59 -45.15 18.24
CA GLU A 7 37.61 -44.98 19.32
C GLU A 7 36.19 -44.73 18.80
N VAL A 8 36.01 -43.77 17.88
CA VAL A 8 34.70 -43.40 17.34
C VAL A 8 34.76 -43.26 15.82
N PHE A 9 33.82 -43.90 15.14
CA PHE A 9 33.56 -43.70 13.71
C PHE A 9 32.23 -42.97 13.52
N TYR A 10 32.29 -41.70 13.12
CA TYR A 10 31.11 -40.88 12.85
C TYR A 10 30.88 -40.76 11.34
N LEU A 11 29.65 -41.00 10.92
CA LEU A 11 29.23 -40.89 9.53
C LEU A 11 27.86 -40.20 9.45
N SER A 12 27.70 -39.30 8.48
CA SER A 12 26.46 -38.55 8.25
C SER A 12 26.14 -38.48 6.76
N TYR A 13 24.86 -38.45 6.42
CA TYR A 13 24.37 -38.22 5.07
C TYR A 13 23.09 -37.38 5.11
N LEU A 14 22.69 -36.81 3.97
CA LEU A 14 21.42 -36.09 3.83
C LEU A 14 20.31 -37.10 3.58
N GLY A 15 19.47 -37.35 4.58
CA GLY A 15 18.38 -38.34 4.51
C GLY A 15 17.06 -37.82 3.94
N ALA A 16 16.93 -36.51 3.70
CA ALA A 16 15.76 -35.90 3.09
C ALA A 16 16.12 -34.67 2.24
N ASP A 17 15.30 -34.37 1.23
CA ASP A 17 15.38 -33.09 0.51
C ASP A 17 14.81 -31.95 1.36
N ALA A 18 15.53 -30.83 1.44
CA ALA A 18 15.11 -29.69 2.26
C ALA A 18 13.91 -28.91 1.68
N ARG A 19 13.54 -29.14 0.41
CA ARG A 19 12.43 -28.45 -0.28
C ARG A 19 11.11 -29.20 -0.16
N ASP A 20 11.13 -30.51 -0.39
CA ASP A 20 9.91 -31.32 -0.46
C ASP A 20 9.82 -32.42 0.61
N GLY A 21 10.87 -32.63 1.41
CA GLY A 21 10.89 -33.64 2.48
C GLY A 21 11.00 -35.08 1.99
N SER A 22 11.17 -35.31 0.68
CA SER A 22 11.32 -36.66 0.13
C SER A 22 12.56 -37.37 0.68
N ALA A 23 12.42 -38.66 0.97
CA ALA A 23 13.50 -39.47 1.50
C ALA A 23 14.66 -39.58 0.50
N ARG A 24 15.88 -39.49 1.02
CA ARG A 24 17.11 -39.67 0.25
C ARG A 24 17.87 -40.86 0.80
N GLU A 25 18.11 -41.82 -0.09
CA GLU A 25 18.89 -43.00 0.24
C GLU A 25 20.36 -42.62 0.48
N PRO A 26 21.01 -43.23 1.48
CA PRO A 26 22.44 -43.08 1.65
C PRO A 26 23.21 -43.69 0.47
N SER A 27 24.50 -43.36 0.35
CA SER A 27 25.36 -44.02 -0.64
C SER A 27 25.41 -45.53 -0.38
N VAL A 28 25.57 -46.34 -1.44
CA VAL A 28 25.61 -47.81 -1.37
C VAL A 28 26.55 -48.34 -0.27
N LEU A 29 27.74 -47.73 -0.13
CA LEU A 29 28.73 -48.12 0.89
C LEU A 29 28.22 -47.96 2.33
N VAL A 30 27.38 -46.95 2.57
CA VAL A 30 26.76 -46.70 3.88
C VAL A 30 25.65 -47.71 4.12
N SER A 31 24.85 -48.03 3.10
CA SER A 31 23.82 -49.07 3.18
C SER A 31 24.42 -50.45 3.46
N GLU A 32 25.52 -50.81 2.77
CA GLU A 32 26.25 -52.07 3.01
C GLU A 32 26.85 -52.13 4.41
N LEU A 33 27.40 -51.01 4.90
CA LEU A 33 27.94 -50.92 6.25
C LEU A 33 26.85 -51.10 7.31
N LEU A 34 25.72 -50.41 7.17
CA LEU A 34 24.57 -50.54 8.08
C LEU A 34 24.00 -51.97 8.06
N GLY A 35 23.84 -52.55 6.87
CA GLY A 35 23.37 -53.94 6.72
C GLY A 35 24.32 -54.95 7.35
N SER A 36 25.64 -54.76 7.17
CA SER A 36 26.65 -55.61 7.81
C SER A 36 26.65 -55.45 9.32
N ALA A 37 26.54 -54.23 9.84
CA ALA A 37 26.49 -53.96 11.28
C ALA A 37 25.24 -54.57 11.95
N ALA A 38 24.09 -54.50 11.29
CA ALA A 38 22.85 -55.08 11.80
C ALA A 38 22.89 -56.61 11.94
N GLN A 39 23.63 -57.33 11.07
CA GLN A 39 23.81 -58.78 11.17
C GLN A 39 24.50 -59.23 12.48
N TYR A 40 25.26 -58.33 13.13
CA TYR A 40 25.91 -58.61 14.41
C TYR A 40 25.01 -58.30 15.63
N HIS A 41 23.75 -57.91 15.40
CA HIS A 41 22.77 -57.66 16.44
C HIS A 41 21.69 -58.76 16.41
N ALA A 42 21.17 -59.12 17.60
CA ALA A 42 20.12 -60.14 17.72
C ALA A 42 18.73 -59.64 17.28
N ASP A 43 18.55 -58.31 17.23
CA ASP A 43 17.32 -57.64 16.84
C ASP A 43 17.28 -57.43 15.31
N PRO A 44 16.26 -57.94 14.59
CA PRO A 44 16.11 -57.70 13.15
C PRO A 44 15.91 -56.22 12.79
N GLU A 45 15.44 -55.37 13.72
CA GLU A 45 15.25 -53.93 13.51
C GLU A 45 16.46 -53.09 13.96
N ALA A 46 17.62 -53.73 14.16
CA ALA A 46 18.82 -53.05 14.67
C ALA A 46 19.27 -51.86 13.79
N ILE A 47 19.00 -51.87 12.48
CA ILE A 47 19.36 -50.78 11.56
C ILE A 47 18.78 -49.44 12.05
N ASP A 48 17.50 -49.43 12.45
CA ASP A 48 16.81 -48.22 12.89
C ASP A 48 17.39 -47.68 14.20
N THR A 49 17.98 -48.55 15.02
CA THR A 49 18.69 -48.14 16.24
C THR A 49 20.08 -47.57 15.96
N LEU A 50 20.72 -47.95 14.85
CA LEU A 50 22.05 -47.48 14.44
C LEU A 50 22.01 -46.09 13.79
N VAL A 51 20.88 -45.70 13.22
CA VAL A 51 20.71 -44.40 12.54
C VAL A 51 20.06 -43.38 13.47
N VAL A 52 20.64 -42.18 13.52
CA VAL A 52 20.03 -41.02 14.21
C VAL A 52 19.48 -40.06 13.16
N HIS A 53 18.16 -39.93 13.11
CA HIS A 53 17.51 -38.92 12.26
C HIS A 53 17.56 -37.54 12.94
N HIS A 54 18.30 -36.59 12.37
CA HIS A 54 18.34 -35.22 12.88
C HIS A 54 17.25 -34.34 12.24
N PRO A 55 16.64 -33.40 12.99
CA PRO A 55 15.63 -32.51 12.42
C PRO A 55 16.24 -31.48 11.47
N LEU A 56 15.45 -30.98 10.53
CA LEU A 56 15.87 -29.97 9.54
C LEU A 56 16.32 -28.65 10.19
N GLN A 57 15.58 -28.20 11.21
CA GLN A 57 15.85 -26.93 11.87
C GLN A 57 16.67 -27.14 13.16
N PRO A 58 17.73 -26.35 13.40
CA PRO A 58 18.56 -26.47 14.59
C PRO A 58 17.84 -26.06 15.89
N PHE A 59 16.69 -25.40 15.77
CA PHE A 59 15.80 -24.99 16.86
C PHE A 59 14.55 -25.86 16.96
N ALA A 60 14.49 -27.01 16.30
CA ALA A 60 13.42 -27.98 16.53
C ALA A 60 13.54 -28.56 17.95
N ALA A 61 12.41 -28.79 18.63
CA ALA A 61 12.40 -29.41 19.95
C ALA A 61 13.12 -30.77 19.98
N ALA A 62 13.01 -31.54 18.89
CA ALA A 62 13.71 -32.81 18.72
C ALA A 62 15.24 -32.69 18.73
N ALA A 63 15.82 -31.52 18.38
CA ALA A 63 17.26 -31.28 18.49
C ALA A 63 17.73 -31.15 19.95
N PHE A 64 16.78 -30.94 20.88
CA PHE A 64 17.01 -30.78 22.32
C PHE A 64 16.48 -31.98 23.14
N GLY A 65 16.24 -33.12 22.49
CA GLY A 65 15.86 -34.37 23.15
C GLY A 65 14.36 -34.60 23.31
N ALA A 66 13.51 -33.72 22.78
CA ALA A 66 12.08 -34.02 22.67
C ALA A 66 11.83 -35.12 21.61
N PRO A 67 10.72 -35.86 21.69
CA PRO A 67 10.32 -36.77 20.61
C PRO A 67 10.15 -36.01 19.28
N GLY A 68 10.66 -36.58 18.19
CA GLY A 68 10.41 -36.10 16.82
C GLY A 68 9.60 -37.11 16.01
N ASP A 69 9.56 -36.93 14.69
CA ASP A 69 8.80 -37.80 13.77
C ASP A 69 9.27 -39.27 13.83
N HIS A 70 10.56 -39.47 14.08
CA HIS A 70 11.18 -40.80 14.29
C HIS A 70 11.28 -41.18 15.78
N GLY A 71 10.38 -40.68 16.62
CA GLY A 71 10.35 -40.94 18.05
C GLY A 71 11.41 -40.19 18.87
N ALA A 72 11.54 -40.60 20.13
CA ALA A 72 12.53 -40.08 21.07
C ALA A 72 13.86 -40.81 20.89
N ASP A 73 14.95 -40.05 20.76
CA ASP A 73 16.30 -40.59 20.70
C ASP A 73 17.18 -39.84 21.70
N PRO A 74 17.70 -40.49 22.76
CA PRO A 74 18.49 -39.84 23.80
C PRO A 74 19.82 -39.28 23.28
N ARG A 75 20.26 -39.68 22.09
CA ARG A 75 21.47 -39.15 21.42
C ARG A 75 21.21 -37.78 20.80
N ARG A 76 19.95 -37.35 20.68
CA ARG A 76 19.60 -36.01 20.20
C ARG A 76 19.68 -35.01 21.34
N PHE A 77 20.79 -34.29 21.39
CA PHE A 77 20.96 -33.16 22.27
C PHE A 77 21.74 -32.06 21.56
N SER A 78 21.53 -30.82 21.99
CA SER A 78 22.18 -29.65 21.42
C SER A 78 22.84 -28.83 22.53
N TYR A 79 24.13 -28.53 22.37
CA TYR A 79 24.84 -27.58 23.21
C TYR A 79 24.60 -26.12 22.79
N ARG A 80 23.85 -25.88 21.71
CA ARG A 80 23.62 -24.52 21.16
C ARG A 80 22.52 -23.81 21.95
N ARG A 81 22.89 -23.30 23.12
CA ARG A 81 22.00 -22.55 24.02
C ARG A 81 21.24 -21.41 23.32
N GLN A 82 21.80 -20.81 22.27
CA GLN A 82 21.13 -19.72 21.54
C GLN A 82 19.78 -20.12 20.91
N TRP A 83 19.56 -21.41 20.63
CA TRP A 83 18.31 -21.91 20.04
C TRP A 83 17.27 -22.32 21.09
N ARG A 84 17.67 -22.41 22.37
CA ARG A 84 16.79 -22.84 23.46
C ARG A 84 15.52 -21.97 23.62
N PRO A 85 15.59 -20.62 23.54
CA PRO A 85 14.39 -19.79 23.64
C PRO A 85 13.35 -20.09 22.55
N ALA A 86 13.79 -20.42 21.33
CA ALA A 86 12.89 -20.77 20.23
C ALA A 86 12.18 -22.10 20.50
N VAL A 87 12.89 -23.09 21.06
CA VAL A 87 12.30 -24.37 21.47
C VAL A 87 11.31 -24.20 22.60
N ASP A 88 11.68 -23.45 23.64
CA ASP A 88 10.80 -23.22 24.78
C ASP A 88 9.52 -22.50 24.35
N SER A 89 9.60 -21.60 23.35
CA SER A 89 8.43 -20.91 22.79
C SER A 89 7.38 -21.84 22.14
N LEU A 90 7.76 -23.06 21.73
CA LEU A 90 6.83 -24.05 21.14
C LEU A 90 5.87 -24.66 22.17
N THR A 91 6.17 -24.52 23.47
CA THR A 91 5.31 -25.02 24.56
C THR A 91 4.18 -24.05 24.92
N GLY A 92 4.23 -22.81 24.42
CA GLY A 92 3.19 -21.81 24.60
C GLY A 92 2.11 -21.85 23.51
N GLN A 93 0.93 -21.31 23.81
CA GLN A 93 -0.05 -21.01 22.76
C GLN A 93 0.54 -19.99 21.78
N ARG A 94 0.37 -20.25 20.46
CA ARG A 94 0.72 -19.26 19.44
C ARG A 94 -0.10 -18.00 19.68
N GLN A 95 0.57 -16.90 19.98
CA GLN A 95 -0.07 -15.60 20.11
C GLN A 95 0.19 -14.76 18.87
N PRO A 96 -0.79 -13.96 18.42
CA PRO A 96 -0.54 -12.98 17.38
C PRO A 96 0.55 -12.01 17.83
N LEU A 97 1.33 -11.51 16.87
CA LEU A 97 2.30 -10.46 17.17
C LEU A 97 1.58 -9.26 17.78
N ALA A 98 2.14 -8.71 18.85
CA ALA A 98 1.65 -7.48 19.42
C ALA A 98 1.65 -6.37 18.34
N PRO A 99 0.66 -5.45 18.39
CA PRO A 99 0.65 -4.26 17.57
C PRO A 99 2.00 -3.57 17.53
N TRP A 100 2.48 -3.19 16.35
CA TRP A 100 3.74 -2.45 16.25
C TRP A 100 3.61 -1.04 16.86
N VAL A 101 2.47 -0.37 16.63
CA VAL A 101 2.07 0.83 17.39
C VAL A 101 1.07 0.42 18.48
N ALA A 102 1.56 0.29 19.70
CA ALA A 102 0.77 -0.15 20.85
C ALA A 102 -0.28 0.89 21.32
N GLY A 103 -0.03 2.18 21.10
CA GLY A 103 -0.91 3.26 21.54
C GLY A 103 -0.47 4.61 21.01
N ALA A 104 -1.21 5.65 21.39
CA ALA A 104 -0.89 7.02 21.02
C ALA A 104 0.46 7.45 21.63
N LEU A 105 1.30 8.08 20.80
CA LEU A 105 2.54 8.68 21.25
C LEU A 105 2.24 10.03 21.93
N PRO A 106 3.05 10.45 22.93
CA PRO A 106 2.82 11.69 23.68
C PRO A 106 2.65 12.93 22.79
N ALA A 107 1.74 13.82 23.14
CA ALA A 107 1.43 15.02 22.36
C ALA A 107 2.50 16.12 22.48
N ASP A 108 3.20 16.16 23.61
CA ASP A 108 3.88 17.36 24.12
C ASP A 108 5.12 17.81 23.32
N ASP A 109 5.67 16.94 22.45
CA ASP A 109 6.82 17.28 21.61
C ASP A 109 6.45 17.83 20.23
N ILE A 110 5.17 17.83 19.84
CA ILE A 110 4.74 18.22 18.49
C ILE A 110 4.05 19.57 18.58
N ALA A 111 4.84 20.64 18.53
CA ALA A 111 4.29 21.97 18.26
C ALA A 111 3.46 21.90 16.97
N THR A 112 2.20 22.34 17.03
CA THR A 112 1.40 22.48 15.80
C THR A 112 2.18 23.41 14.89
N PRO A 113 2.51 23.01 13.64
CA PRO A 113 3.30 23.87 12.78
C PRO A 113 2.55 25.18 12.61
N THR A 114 3.22 26.30 12.89
CA THR A 114 2.65 27.63 12.68
C THR A 114 2.45 27.94 11.20
N ASN A 115 3.08 27.16 10.33
CA ASN A 115 2.99 27.27 8.89
C ASN A 115 2.92 25.87 8.26
N VAL A 116 1.91 25.61 7.43
CA VAL A 116 1.71 24.34 6.71
C VAL A 116 1.38 24.64 5.25
N SER A 117 2.09 24.01 4.33
CA SER A 117 1.77 24.07 2.91
C SER A 117 0.68 23.06 2.54
N ILE A 118 -0.14 23.39 1.54
CA ILE A 118 -1.15 22.47 1.01
C ILE A 118 -0.51 21.20 0.41
N ASP A 119 0.74 21.30 -0.05
CA ASP A 119 1.53 20.17 -0.54
C ASP A 119 1.94 19.21 0.60
N GLU A 120 2.19 19.70 1.81
CA GLU A 120 2.42 18.87 3.00
C GLU A 120 1.15 18.12 3.39
N LEU A 121 0.01 18.79 3.43
CA LEU A 121 -1.28 18.13 3.66
C LEU A 121 -1.57 17.09 2.58
N ARG A 122 -1.28 17.38 1.31
CA ARG A 122 -1.43 16.41 0.22
C ARG A 122 -0.54 15.19 0.43
N ARG A 123 0.74 15.38 0.77
CA ARG A 123 1.68 14.27 1.04
C ARG A 123 1.23 13.42 2.21
N LEU A 124 0.72 14.06 3.27
CA LEU A 124 0.15 13.40 4.43
C LEU A 124 -1.00 12.48 4.04
N PHE A 125 -2.06 13.01 3.44
CA PHE A 125 -3.23 12.21 3.13
C PHE A 125 -2.98 11.20 2.01
N ALA A 126 -2.00 11.43 1.13
CA ALA A 126 -1.62 10.47 0.09
C ALA A 126 -0.76 9.29 0.58
N ASP A 127 -0.15 9.40 1.78
CA ASP A 127 0.68 8.39 2.43
C ASP A 127 0.73 8.61 3.97
N PRO A 128 -0.38 8.40 4.70
CA PRO A 128 -0.43 8.71 6.13
C PRO A 128 0.55 7.88 6.95
N ALA A 129 0.71 6.60 6.60
CA ALA A 129 1.62 5.68 7.29
C ALA A 129 3.08 6.10 7.11
N GLY A 130 3.52 6.38 5.88
CA GLY A 130 4.89 6.82 5.64
C GLY A 130 5.19 8.18 6.27
N GLN A 131 4.19 9.05 6.34
CA GLN A 131 4.33 10.38 6.95
C GLN A 131 4.41 10.28 8.48
N PHE A 132 3.65 9.37 9.11
CA PHE A 132 3.84 9.03 10.53
C PHE A 132 5.26 8.51 10.78
N LEU A 133 5.73 7.53 10.00
CA LEU A 133 7.09 6.98 10.16
C LEU A 133 8.17 8.06 10.00
N ARG A 134 8.06 8.92 8.98
CA ARG A 134 9.04 9.97 8.69
C ARG A 134 9.04 11.08 9.72
N HIS A 135 7.87 11.65 10.02
CA HIS A 135 7.79 12.85 10.86
C HIS A 135 7.79 12.53 12.35
N ARG A 136 7.16 11.42 12.76
CA ARG A 136 7.08 11.07 14.18
C ARG A 136 8.25 10.23 14.64
N LEU A 137 8.71 9.29 13.82
CA LEU A 137 9.73 8.32 14.21
C LEU A 137 11.09 8.56 13.55
N GLY A 138 11.20 9.54 12.64
CA GLY A 138 12.44 9.81 11.90
C GLY A 138 12.86 8.65 11.00
N MET A 139 11.93 7.79 10.60
CA MET A 139 12.21 6.58 9.83
C MET A 139 11.73 6.72 8.39
N ARG A 140 12.62 6.39 7.46
CA ARG A 140 12.27 6.17 6.06
C ARG A 140 12.57 4.71 5.73
N LEU A 141 11.57 3.99 5.27
CA LEU A 141 11.77 2.63 4.80
C LEU A 141 12.55 2.67 3.48
N PRO A 142 13.43 1.68 3.21
CA PRO A 142 14.12 1.60 1.93
C PRO A 142 13.10 1.49 0.81
N ASP A 143 13.26 2.30 -0.23
CA ASP A 143 12.54 2.09 -1.47
C ASP A 143 12.93 0.70 -2.02
N PRO A 144 11.99 -0.09 -2.56
CA PRO A 144 12.35 -1.33 -3.22
C PRO A 144 13.38 -1.01 -4.30
N ALA A 145 14.44 -1.82 -4.38
CA ALA A 145 15.44 -1.66 -5.43
C ALA A 145 14.72 -1.66 -6.78
N GLY A 146 14.96 -0.62 -7.59
CA GLY A 146 14.51 -0.63 -8.97
C GLY A 146 15.14 -1.81 -9.68
N GLU A 147 14.35 -2.57 -10.42
CA GLU A 147 14.91 -3.51 -11.39
C GLU A 147 15.32 -2.68 -12.60
N ASP A 148 16.61 -2.36 -12.69
CA ASP A 148 17.16 -1.82 -13.93
C ASP A 148 17.08 -2.93 -14.99
N SER A 149 16.34 -2.66 -16.06
CA SER A 149 16.26 -3.55 -17.20
C SER A 149 17.43 -3.29 -18.13
N ASP A 150 18.27 -4.31 -18.34
CA ASP A 150 19.32 -4.30 -19.37
C ASP A 150 18.77 -4.42 -20.81
N LEU A 151 17.43 -4.53 -20.96
CA LEU A 151 16.74 -4.62 -22.24
C LEU A 151 16.15 -3.27 -22.64
N GLU A 152 16.32 -2.90 -23.92
CA GLU A 152 15.61 -1.76 -24.51
C GLU A 152 14.09 -2.01 -24.47
N PRO A 153 13.29 -1.06 -23.96
CA PRO A 153 11.85 -1.26 -23.83
C PRO A 153 11.20 -1.41 -25.22
N LEU A 154 10.62 -2.58 -25.48
CA LEU A 154 9.82 -2.84 -26.69
C LEU A 154 8.41 -2.25 -26.60
N LEU A 155 7.98 -1.89 -25.39
CA LEU A 155 6.68 -1.30 -25.08
C LEU A 155 6.89 0.01 -24.33
N ALA A 156 5.99 0.96 -24.55
CA ALA A 156 5.93 2.16 -23.74
C ALA A 156 5.68 1.79 -22.27
N PRO A 157 6.22 2.57 -21.31
CA PRO A 157 5.95 2.37 -19.89
C PRO A 157 4.46 2.24 -19.60
N THR A 158 4.06 1.13 -19.00
CA THR A 158 2.64 0.81 -18.73
C THR A 158 2.24 1.04 -17.28
N ARG A 159 3.20 1.32 -16.39
CA ARG A 159 2.99 1.54 -14.95
C ARG A 159 3.97 2.59 -14.41
N GLY A 160 3.66 3.14 -13.24
CA GLY A 160 4.59 3.93 -12.45
C GLY A 160 4.83 5.36 -12.96
N LEU A 161 5.93 5.96 -12.51
CA LEU A 161 6.27 7.36 -12.77
C LEU A 161 6.56 7.65 -14.24
N GLU A 162 7.18 6.70 -14.96
CA GLU A 162 7.49 6.86 -16.37
C GLU A 162 6.23 6.90 -17.24
N GLN A 163 5.23 6.05 -16.95
CA GLN A 163 3.93 6.11 -17.61
C GLN A 163 3.27 7.48 -17.38
N TYR A 164 3.28 7.97 -16.14
CA TYR A 164 2.70 9.27 -15.81
C TYR A 164 3.41 10.41 -16.55
N GLY A 165 4.75 10.42 -16.57
CA GLY A 165 5.53 11.42 -17.29
C GLY A 165 5.30 11.39 -18.81
N LEU A 166 5.23 10.19 -19.39
CA LEU A 166 4.91 10.00 -20.80
C LEU A 166 3.50 10.50 -21.14
N GLN A 167 2.51 10.15 -20.32
CA GLN A 167 1.13 10.59 -20.47
C GLN A 167 1.02 12.11 -20.39
N GLN A 168 1.75 12.76 -19.46
CA GLN A 168 1.77 14.21 -19.34
C GLN A 168 2.33 14.88 -20.60
N HIS A 169 3.46 14.39 -21.14
CA HIS A 169 4.02 14.91 -22.39
C HIS A 169 3.06 14.77 -23.57
N MET A 170 2.37 13.62 -23.69
CA MET A 170 1.39 13.40 -24.75
C MET A 170 0.15 14.30 -24.58
N PHE A 171 -0.32 14.47 -23.35
CA PHE A 171 -1.46 15.34 -23.05
C PHE A 171 -1.14 16.81 -23.38
N ASP A 172 0.02 17.31 -22.96
CA ASP A 172 0.43 18.69 -23.24
C ASP A 172 0.57 18.96 -24.73
N ALA A 173 1.11 18.00 -25.49
CA ALA A 173 1.21 18.07 -26.94
C ALA A 173 -0.17 18.04 -27.63
N ALA A 174 -1.09 17.17 -27.18
CA ALA A 174 -2.47 17.12 -27.67
C ALA A 174 -3.24 18.42 -27.36
N LEU A 175 -3.01 19.00 -26.18
CA LEU A 175 -3.60 20.27 -25.77
C LEU A 175 -3.10 21.44 -26.64
N ALA A 176 -1.80 21.48 -26.94
CA ALA A 176 -1.18 22.49 -27.78
C ALA A 176 -1.41 22.28 -29.30
N GLY A 177 -1.91 21.12 -29.71
CA GLY A 177 -2.02 20.75 -31.13
C GLY A 177 -0.66 20.46 -31.81
N ASP A 178 0.39 20.20 -31.02
CA ASP A 178 1.76 19.97 -31.49
C ASP A 178 2.13 18.48 -31.42
N THR A 179 1.43 17.65 -32.19
CA THR A 179 1.66 16.19 -32.22
C THR A 179 2.54 15.72 -33.38
N GLU A 180 2.78 16.56 -34.40
CA GLU A 180 3.47 16.17 -35.65
C GLU A 180 4.87 15.58 -35.42
N ARG A 181 5.66 16.18 -34.54
CA ARG A 181 7.03 15.72 -34.18
C ARG A 181 7.11 15.09 -32.79
N LEU A 182 5.97 14.70 -32.23
CA LEU A 182 5.92 14.17 -30.86
C LEU A 182 6.65 12.84 -30.74
N TYR A 183 6.54 11.97 -31.74
CA TYR A 183 7.24 10.69 -31.77
C TYR A 183 8.76 10.86 -31.71
N GLU A 184 9.31 11.73 -32.57
CA GLU A 184 10.76 11.98 -32.65
C GLU A 184 11.29 12.54 -31.33
N ARG A 185 10.54 13.46 -30.68
CA ARG A 185 10.90 14.05 -29.38
C ARG A 185 10.89 13.02 -28.24
N LEU A 186 9.86 12.19 -28.16
CA LEU A 186 9.73 11.17 -27.11
C LEU A 186 10.74 10.03 -27.29
N ARG A 187 10.96 9.60 -28.54
CA ARG A 187 11.99 8.60 -28.87
C ARG A 187 13.39 9.09 -28.53
N ALA A 188 13.72 10.35 -28.81
CA ALA A 188 15.02 10.93 -28.45
C ALA A 188 15.29 10.95 -26.93
N ARG A 189 14.25 10.80 -26.11
CA ARG A 189 14.32 10.67 -24.65
C ARG A 189 14.21 9.22 -24.15
N ALA A 190 14.24 8.24 -25.06
CA ALA A 190 14.00 6.83 -24.79
C ALA A 190 12.65 6.52 -24.10
N LEU A 191 11.65 7.40 -24.25
CA LEU A 191 10.31 7.21 -23.66
C LEU A 191 9.38 6.37 -24.54
N LEU A 192 9.76 6.12 -25.79
CA LEU A 192 9.00 5.29 -26.73
C LEU A 192 9.92 4.39 -27.54
N PRO A 193 9.48 3.16 -27.85
CA PRO A 193 10.21 2.23 -28.71
C PRO A 193 10.45 2.80 -30.13
N SER A 194 11.52 2.33 -30.76
CA SER A 194 11.81 2.67 -32.15
C SER A 194 10.87 1.95 -33.14
N GLY A 195 10.69 2.54 -34.33
CA GLY A 195 9.94 1.93 -35.43
C GLY A 195 8.41 2.00 -35.34
N PRO A 196 7.70 1.20 -36.16
CA PRO A 196 6.23 1.25 -36.29
C PRO A 196 5.47 0.96 -35.00
N LEU A 197 6.01 0.10 -34.12
CA LEU A 197 5.38 -0.25 -32.85
C LEU A 197 5.28 0.95 -31.90
N GLY A 198 6.34 1.75 -31.78
CA GLY A 198 6.31 2.96 -30.96
C GLY A 198 5.40 4.05 -31.53
N ARG A 199 5.35 4.19 -32.87
CA ARG A 199 4.42 5.12 -33.54
C ARG A 199 2.97 4.74 -33.26
N ARG A 200 2.61 3.46 -33.42
CA ARG A 200 1.26 2.98 -33.12
C ARG A 200 0.86 3.20 -31.67
N GLN A 201 1.75 2.91 -30.72
CA GLN A 201 1.50 3.15 -29.29
C GLN A 201 1.29 4.64 -29.00
N LEU A 202 2.05 5.53 -29.64
CA LEU A 202 1.81 6.97 -29.54
C LEU A 202 0.43 7.34 -30.08
N ASP A 203 0.09 6.89 -31.28
CA ASP A 203 -1.18 7.23 -31.94
C ASP A 203 -2.39 6.77 -31.11
N GLU A 204 -2.35 5.56 -30.57
CA GLU A 204 -3.39 5.01 -29.69
C GLU A 204 -3.53 5.83 -28.40
N ARG A 205 -2.41 6.22 -27.77
CA ARG A 205 -2.44 7.02 -26.53
C ARG A 205 -2.87 8.46 -26.78
N VAL A 206 -2.41 9.09 -27.85
CA VAL A 206 -2.84 10.44 -28.23
C VAL A 206 -4.33 10.44 -28.57
N ALA A 207 -4.84 9.40 -29.23
CA ALA A 207 -6.27 9.25 -29.48
C ALA A 207 -7.09 9.15 -28.17
N GLN A 208 -6.59 8.41 -27.17
CA GLN A 208 -7.22 8.33 -25.83
C GLN A 208 -7.21 9.68 -25.10
N LEU A 209 -6.14 10.47 -25.24
CA LEU A 209 -5.99 11.76 -24.56
C LEU A 209 -6.69 12.92 -25.27
N ARG A 210 -7.03 12.78 -26.56
CA ARG A 210 -7.62 13.83 -27.36
C ARG A 210 -8.94 14.38 -26.81
N PRO A 211 -9.91 13.55 -26.36
CA PRO A 211 -11.14 14.06 -25.75
C PRO A 211 -10.87 14.93 -24.51
N TYR A 212 -9.90 14.53 -23.67
CA TYR A 212 -9.49 15.31 -22.50
C TYR A 212 -8.89 16.66 -22.89
N ALA A 213 -7.98 16.65 -23.87
CA ALA A 213 -7.34 17.87 -24.37
C ALA A 213 -8.35 18.82 -25.01
N GLU A 214 -9.32 18.30 -25.77
CA GLU A 214 -10.37 19.07 -26.43
C GLU A 214 -11.34 19.70 -25.42
N ALA A 215 -11.89 18.90 -24.49
CA ALA A 215 -12.79 19.40 -23.45
C ALA A 215 -12.10 20.46 -22.58
N PHE A 216 -10.84 20.21 -22.20
CA PHE A 216 -10.07 21.17 -21.42
C PHE A 216 -9.79 22.44 -22.21
N ARG A 217 -9.35 22.34 -23.48
CA ARG A 217 -9.08 23.48 -24.37
C ARG A 217 -10.31 24.36 -24.54
N GLN A 218 -11.47 23.75 -24.80
CA GLN A 218 -12.74 24.46 -24.97
C GLN A 218 -13.12 25.24 -23.70
N TRP A 219 -12.90 24.66 -22.52
CA TRP A 219 -13.22 25.32 -21.25
C TRP A 219 -12.20 26.41 -20.86
N ARG A 220 -10.89 26.18 -21.02
CA ARG A 220 -9.86 27.15 -20.59
C ARG A 220 -9.80 28.40 -21.47
N GLY A 221 -10.21 28.28 -22.74
CA GLY A 221 -10.05 29.31 -23.75
C GLY A 221 -8.59 29.66 -24.07
N GLU A 222 -8.40 30.78 -24.77
CA GLU A 222 -7.09 31.22 -25.29
C GLU A 222 -6.21 31.91 -24.25
N ALA A 223 -6.77 32.30 -23.09
CA ALA A 223 -6.02 33.03 -22.08
C ALA A 223 -4.86 32.18 -21.52
N PRO A 224 -3.68 32.78 -21.29
CA PRO A 224 -2.56 32.08 -20.69
C PRO A 224 -2.87 31.71 -19.23
N ALA A 225 -2.39 30.55 -18.80
CA ALA A 225 -2.49 30.13 -17.41
C ALA A 225 -1.70 31.08 -16.50
N GLN A 226 -2.31 31.51 -15.41
CA GLN A 226 -1.65 32.18 -14.31
C GLN A 226 -1.39 31.21 -13.17
N SER A 227 -0.50 31.63 -12.26
CA SER A 227 -0.20 30.91 -11.04
C SER A 227 -0.29 31.87 -9.87
N ARG A 228 -1.21 31.60 -8.94
CA ARG A 228 -1.49 32.46 -7.79
C ARG A 228 -1.01 31.81 -6.50
N ARG A 229 -0.45 32.61 -5.59
CA ARG A 229 -0.16 32.17 -4.22
C ARG A 229 -1.36 32.54 -3.36
N LEU A 230 -1.88 31.56 -2.63
CA LEU A 230 -2.97 31.73 -1.67
C LEU A 230 -2.46 31.42 -0.27
N GLN A 231 -3.01 32.11 0.72
CA GLN A 231 -2.72 31.90 2.13
C GLN A 231 -3.95 32.25 2.97
N VAL A 232 -4.16 31.50 4.05
CA VAL A 232 -5.26 31.69 4.98
C VAL A 232 -4.82 31.31 6.39
N GLN A 233 -5.24 32.07 7.38
CA GLN A 233 -4.97 31.78 8.79
C GLN A 233 -6.08 30.87 9.35
N ILE A 234 -5.69 29.70 9.86
CA ILE A 234 -6.59 28.73 10.50
C ILE A 234 -6.14 28.53 11.95
N GLY A 235 -6.78 29.24 12.89
CA GLY A 235 -6.33 29.29 14.28
C GLY A 235 -4.91 29.87 14.37
N GLN A 236 -3.96 29.09 14.88
CA GLN A 236 -2.54 29.48 14.97
C GLN A 236 -1.69 29.04 13.76
N THR A 237 -2.29 28.35 12.80
CA THR A 237 -1.60 27.79 11.63
C THR A 237 -1.90 28.60 10.38
N GLU A 238 -0.88 29.14 9.73
CA GLU A 238 -1.00 29.66 8.37
C GLU A 238 -0.99 28.49 7.37
N VAL A 239 -2.06 28.34 6.59
CA VAL A 239 -2.12 27.38 5.48
C VAL A 239 -1.88 28.14 4.18
N HIS A 240 -0.91 27.68 3.37
CA HIS A 240 -0.57 28.35 2.12
C HIS A 240 -0.30 27.37 0.97
N GLY A 241 -0.34 27.87 -0.25
CA GLY A 241 -0.06 27.08 -1.42
C GLY A 241 0.00 27.90 -2.70
N ARG A 242 0.60 27.34 -3.74
CA ARG A 242 0.59 27.92 -5.08
C ARG A 242 -0.37 27.12 -5.95
N VAL A 243 -1.35 27.81 -6.53
CA VAL A 243 -2.35 27.22 -7.43
C VAL A 243 -1.99 27.59 -8.86
N PRO A 244 -1.33 26.69 -9.63
CA PRO A 244 -1.10 26.87 -11.05
C PRO A 244 -2.35 26.55 -11.88
N GLY A 245 -2.32 26.86 -13.17
CA GLY A 245 -3.42 26.53 -14.08
C GLY A 245 -4.68 27.34 -13.80
N TRP A 246 -4.50 28.62 -13.45
CA TRP A 246 -5.59 29.57 -13.26
C TRP A 246 -5.87 30.30 -14.58
N TYR A 247 -7.02 30.05 -15.17
CA TYR A 247 -7.48 30.63 -16.43
C TYR A 247 -8.58 31.67 -16.17
N ALA A 248 -8.96 32.40 -17.22
CA ALA A 248 -10.09 33.34 -17.13
C ALA A 248 -11.40 32.64 -16.71
N SER A 249 -11.58 31.38 -17.10
CA SER A 249 -12.72 30.53 -16.73
C SER A 249 -12.62 29.88 -15.33
N GLY A 250 -11.49 30.02 -14.64
CA GLY A 250 -11.27 29.47 -13.30
C GLY A 250 -10.04 28.56 -13.20
N VAL A 251 -10.04 27.68 -12.20
CA VAL A 251 -8.97 26.69 -11.97
C VAL A 251 -9.41 25.34 -12.51
N GLY A 252 -8.61 24.76 -13.40
CA GLY A 252 -8.96 23.52 -14.10
C GLY A 252 -7.99 22.39 -13.82
N ARG A 253 -8.51 21.16 -13.60
CA ARG A 253 -7.69 19.95 -13.42
C ARG A 253 -8.18 18.82 -14.31
N VAL A 254 -7.24 18.24 -15.05
CA VAL A 254 -7.51 17.07 -15.89
C VAL A 254 -6.92 15.84 -15.22
N GLN A 255 -7.74 14.80 -15.09
CA GLN A 255 -7.32 13.47 -14.75
C GLN A 255 -7.77 12.52 -15.85
N VAL A 256 -6.86 11.68 -16.32
CA VAL A 256 -7.17 10.61 -17.27
C VAL A 256 -7.75 9.42 -16.52
N GLY A 257 -8.87 8.92 -17.00
CA GLY A 257 -9.69 7.89 -16.35
C GLY A 257 -10.57 8.45 -15.23
N ALA A 258 -11.19 7.54 -14.47
CA ALA A 258 -12.03 7.87 -13.33
C ALA A 258 -11.26 8.57 -12.20
N LEU A 259 -11.94 9.44 -11.44
CA LEU A 259 -11.35 10.17 -10.31
C LEU A 259 -10.75 9.19 -9.28
N SER A 260 -9.50 9.44 -8.88
CA SER A 260 -8.78 8.58 -7.92
C SER A 260 -8.73 9.24 -6.56
N GLY A 261 -8.57 8.46 -5.49
CA GLY A 261 -8.46 8.98 -4.11
C GLY A 261 -7.35 10.03 -3.96
N ARG A 262 -6.16 9.79 -4.54
CA ARG A 262 -5.07 10.77 -4.52
C ARG A 262 -5.40 12.07 -5.25
N SER A 263 -6.11 11.97 -6.36
CA SER A 263 -6.58 13.16 -7.08
C SER A 263 -7.69 13.88 -6.36
N ALA A 264 -8.61 13.18 -5.71
CA ALA A 264 -9.63 13.77 -4.85
C ALA A 264 -8.99 14.53 -3.69
N ILE A 265 -7.97 13.96 -3.03
CA ILE A 265 -7.15 14.66 -2.02
C ILE A 265 -6.52 15.92 -2.60
N ARG A 266 -5.83 15.81 -3.75
CA ARG A 266 -5.17 16.96 -4.37
C ARG A 266 -6.17 18.06 -4.73
N HIS A 267 -7.22 17.70 -5.46
CA HIS A 267 -8.19 18.65 -5.99
C HIS A 267 -9.00 19.29 -4.87
N GLY A 268 -9.43 18.50 -3.89
CA GLY A 268 -10.16 18.99 -2.73
C GLY A 268 -9.34 19.95 -1.88
N LEU A 269 -8.08 19.64 -1.60
CA LEU A 269 -7.21 20.55 -0.84
C LEU A 269 -6.96 21.88 -1.57
N GLU A 270 -6.70 21.85 -2.88
CA GLU A 270 -6.54 23.07 -3.68
C GLU A 270 -7.84 23.91 -3.71
N TRP A 271 -8.99 23.24 -3.83
CA TRP A 271 -10.31 23.87 -3.77
C TRP A 271 -10.64 24.48 -2.40
N LEU A 272 -10.40 23.75 -1.31
CA LEU A 272 -10.61 24.26 0.05
C LEU A 272 -9.72 25.47 0.33
N LEU A 273 -8.45 25.45 -0.09
CA LEU A 273 -7.56 26.61 0.04
C LEU A 273 -8.08 27.82 -0.76
N LEU A 274 -8.58 27.59 -1.98
CA LEU A 274 -9.21 28.61 -2.81
C LEU A 274 -10.37 29.29 -2.08
N ARG A 275 -11.34 28.50 -1.60
CA ARG A 275 -12.52 29.02 -0.89
C ARG A 275 -12.18 29.65 0.45
N ALA A 276 -11.28 29.06 1.22
CA ALA A 276 -10.85 29.58 2.52
C ALA A 276 -10.10 30.92 2.41
N ALA A 277 -9.37 31.14 1.30
CA ALA A 277 -8.73 32.41 0.99
C ALA A 277 -9.70 33.49 0.48
N GLY A 278 -10.99 33.19 0.35
CA GLY A 278 -12.02 34.13 -0.13
C GLY A 278 -12.07 34.27 -1.64
N GLU A 279 -11.44 33.36 -2.38
CA GLU A 279 -11.47 33.34 -3.84
C GLU A 279 -12.70 32.58 -4.34
N HIS A 280 -13.37 33.14 -5.35
CA HIS A 280 -14.64 32.63 -5.89
C HIS A 280 -14.49 32.10 -7.32
N ALA A 281 -13.26 31.97 -7.82
CA ALA A 281 -13.01 31.40 -9.15
C ALA A 281 -13.59 29.97 -9.22
N PRO A 282 -14.28 29.58 -10.32
CA PRO A 282 -14.75 28.21 -10.50
C PRO A 282 -13.61 27.21 -10.41
N TYR A 283 -13.83 26.07 -9.73
CA TYR A 283 -12.87 24.97 -9.70
C TYR A 283 -13.46 23.77 -10.45
N VAL A 284 -12.88 23.44 -11.60
CA VAL A 284 -13.46 22.51 -12.57
C VAL A 284 -12.53 21.33 -12.81
N ARG A 285 -13.10 20.12 -12.78
CA ARG A 285 -12.39 18.86 -12.99
C ARG A 285 -12.83 18.22 -14.30
N PHE A 286 -11.93 17.50 -14.94
CA PHE A 286 -12.19 16.71 -16.16
C PHE A 286 -11.70 15.29 -15.90
N PHE A 287 -12.60 14.33 -15.85
CA PHE A 287 -12.35 12.91 -15.60
C PHE A 287 -13.54 12.10 -16.10
N GLU A 288 -13.33 10.81 -16.36
CA GLU A 288 -14.41 9.91 -16.77
C GLU A 288 -15.32 9.60 -15.57
N ASP A 289 -16.59 9.97 -15.68
CA ASP A 289 -17.67 9.61 -14.76
C ASP A 289 -18.88 9.06 -15.52
N GLU A 290 -19.95 8.66 -14.80
CA GLU A 290 -21.21 8.19 -15.39
C GLU A 290 -21.85 9.22 -16.34
N ASP A 291 -21.72 10.51 -16.03
CA ASP A 291 -22.20 11.64 -16.85
C ASP A 291 -21.25 12.01 -18.01
N GLY A 292 -20.13 11.28 -18.16
CA GLY A 292 -19.09 11.52 -19.16
C GLY A 292 -17.87 12.28 -18.62
N LEU A 293 -17.09 12.87 -19.52
CA LEU A 293 -15.75 13.41 -19.24
C LEU A 293 -15.72 14.74 -18.42
N GLY A 294 -16.87 15.38 -18.27
CA GLY A 294 -16.99 16.73 -17.70
C GLY A 294 -17.11 17.82 -18.78
N PRO A 295 -17.09 19.11 -18.40
CA PRO A 295 -16.58 19.67 -17.15
C PRO A 295 -17.41 19.30 -15.92
N HIS A 296 -16.72 18.98 -14.82
CA HIS A 296 -17.29 18.66 -13.51
C HIS A 296 -16.89 19.72 -12.47
N PRO A 297 -17.69 20.79 -12.28
CA PRO A 297 -17.46 21.75 -11.20
C PRO A 297 -17.53 21.07 -9.83
N ILE A 298 -16.60 21.38 -8.93
CA ILE A 298 -16.66 20.86 -7.55
C ILE A 298 -17.70 21.63 -6.71
N ASP A 299 -17.92 22.91 -7.01
CA ASP A 299 -18.92 23.78 -6.36
C ASP A 299 -20.27 23.71 -7.08
N ALA A 300 -20.89 22.54 -7.20
CA ALA A 300 -22.30 22.49 -7.61
C ALA A 300 -23.19 23.28 -6.63
N GLU A 301 -22.81 23.26 -5.34
CA GLU A 301 -23.32 24.13 -4.30
C GLU A 301 -22.18 25.05 -3.79
N PRO A 302 -22.42 26.37 -3.63
CA PRO A 302 -21.38 27.29 -3.17
C PRO A 302 -20.89 26.98 -1.74
N LEU A 303 -19.61 26.68 -1.59
CA LEU A 303 -18.98 26.56 -0.27
C LEU A 303 -18.59 27.94 0.28
N SER A 304 -19.10 28.32 1.45
CA SER A 304 -18.71 29.58 2.09
C SER A 304 -17.27 29.55 2.57
N GLN A 305 -16.64 30.73 2.66
CA GLN A 305 -15.29 30.88 3.18
C GLN A 305 -15.15 30.26 4.59
N THR A 306 -16.14 30.46 5.46
CA THR A 306 -16.14 29.93 6.82
C THR A 306 -16.20 28.40 6.84
N GLN A 307 -17.03 27.78 5.99
CA GLN A 307 -17.09 26.32 5.88
C GLN A 307 -15.75 25.75 5.39
N ALA A 308 -15.15 26.37 4.37
CA ALA A 308 -13.84 25.95 3.86
C ALA A 308 -12.73 26.06 4.93
N GLN A 309 -12.73 27.14 5.73
CA GLN A 309 -11.82 27.29 6.87
C GLN A 309 -12.07 26.21 7.94
N GLY A 310 -13.33 25.90 8.24
CA GLY A 310 -13.71 24.82 9.15
C GLY A 310 -13.24 23.44 8.65
N ALA A 311 -13.38 23.18 7.35
CA ALA A 311 -12.91 21.94 6.73
C ALA A 311 -11.39 21.79 6.81
N LEU A 312 -10.63 22.86 6.49
CA LEU A 312 -9.18 22.87 6.67
C LEU A 312 -8.77 22.69 8.14
N ALA A 313 -9.50 23.28 9.10
CA ALA A 313 -9.25 23.09 10.51
C ALA A 313 -9.44 21.62 10.95
N ALA A 314 -10.48 20.95 10.43
CA ALA A 314 -10.71 19.53 10.68
C ALA A 314 -9.60 18.65 10.08
N LEU A 315 -9.16 18.92 8.85
CA LEU A 315 -8.03 18.21 8.23
C LEU A 315 -6.72 18.43 9.00
N LEU A 316 -6.47 19.65 9.50
CA LEU A 316 -5.32 19.95 10.37
C LEU A 316 -5.41 19.22 11.73
N GLN A 317 -6.60 19.02 12.27
CA GLN A 317 -6.79 18.21 13.47
C GLN A 317 -6.45 16.74 13.22
N MET A 318 -6.93 16.16 12.11
CA MET A 318 -6.57 14.80 11.72
C MET A 318 -5.08 14.66 11.46
N TYR A 319 -4.44 15.67 10.89
CA TYR A 319 -2.99 15.71 10.73
C TYR A 319 -2.27 15.57 12.07
N ARG A 320 -2.65 16.37 13.07
CA ARG A 320 -2.04 16.29 14.41
C ARG A 320 -2.26 14.92 15.05
N GLN A 321 -3.47 14.36 14.90
CA GLN A 321 -3.77 13.01 15.37
C GLN A 321 -2.90 11.96 14.68
N GLY A 322 -2.76 12.08 13.35
CA GLY A 322 -1.95 11.21 12.50
C GLY A 322 -0.46 11.21 12.83
N LEU A 323 0.04 12.22 13.54
CA LEU A 323 1.41 12.27 14.06
C LEU A 323 1.56 11.60 15.44
N GLN A 324 0.48 11.41 16.19
CA GLN A 324 0.50 10.74 17.50
C GLN A 324 0.19 9.25 17.36
N THR A 325 -0.80 8.94 16.53
CA THR A 325 -1.24 7.58 16.20
C THR A 325 -1.39 7.50 14.70
N PRO A 326 -0.95 6.41 14.06
CA PRO A 326 -1.26 6.18 12.66
C PRO A 326 -2.73 6.40 12.36
N LEU A 327 -3.00 7.21 11.35
CA LEU A 327 -4.37 7.45 10.90
C LEU A 327 -4.93 6.14 10.34
N ALA A 328 -6.16 5.78 10.73
CA ALA A 328 -6.90 4.66 10.17
C ALA A 328 -7.40 5.03 8.76
N PHE A 329 -6.47 5.19 7.82
CA PHE A 329 -6.74 5.70 6.48
C PHE A 329 -5.73 5.12 5.50
N ALA A 330 -6.23 4.71 4.33
CA ALA A 330 -5.42 4.21 3.22
C ALA A 330 -6.02 4.81 1.94
N PRO A 331 -5.34 5.74 1.25
CA PRO A 331 -5.96 6.61 0.26
C PRO A 331 -6.78 5.87 -0.82
N TYR A 332 -6.37 4.68 -1.26
CA TYR A 332 -7.10 3.96 -2.32
C TYR A 332 -8.31 3.18 -1.76
N SER A 333 -8.15 2.41 -0.70
CA SER A 333 -9.23 1.67 -0.03
C SER A 333 -10.25 2.62 0.59
N SER A 334 -9.79 3.69 1.24
CA SER A 334 -10.65 4.73 1.81
C SER A 334 -11.48 5.43 0.75
N TRP A 335 -10.93 5.60 -0.46
CA TRP A 335 -11.65 6.18 -1.59
C TRP A 335 -12.75 5.24 -2.10
N LYS A 336 -12.43 3.95 -2.26
CA LYS A 336 -13.42 2.93 -2.63
C LYS A 336 -14.55 2.83 -1.61
N TYR A 337 -14.21 2.85 -0.32
CA TYR A 337 -15.19 2.92 0.74
C TYR A 337 -16.10 4.17 0.60
N HIS A 338 -15.50 5.35 0.50
CA HIS A 338 -16.26 6.60 0.41
C HIS A 338 -17.18 6.66 -0.82
N GLN A 339 -16.71 6.20 -1.98
CA GLN A 339 -17.51 6.16 -3.20
C GLN A 339 -18.77 5.30 -3.05
N ALA A 340 -18.63 4.08 -2.57
CA ALA A 340 -19.74 3.15 -2.40
C ALA A 340 -20.67 3.54 -1.23
N ALA A 341 -20.14 4.12 -0.16
CA ALA A 341 -20.94 4.59 0.97
C ALA A 341 -21.92 5.74 0.60
N ARG A 342 -21.68 6.46 -0.50
CA ARG A 342 -22.61 7.51 -1.00
C ARG A 342 -23.97 6.98 -1.41
N SER A 343 -24.04 5.72 -1.85
CA SER A 343 -25.30 5.06 -2.19
C SER A 343 -25.95 4.35 -1.00
N ASP A 344 -25.47 4.61 0.23
CA ASP A 344 -25.91 3.98 1.49
C ASP A 344 -25.79 2.43 1.50
N ASP A 345 -24.98 1.89 0.59
CA ASP A 345 -24.67 0.45 0.46
C ASP A 345 -23.36 0.15 1.20
N LEU A 346 -23.46 -0.04 2.52
CA LEU A 346 -22.31 -0.27 3.39
C LEU A 346 -21.62 -1.61 3.12
N ASP A 347 -22.37 -2.65 2.75
CA ASP A 347 -21.83 -3.97 2.47
C ASP A 347 -20.96 -3.95 1.21
N LYS A 348 -21.44 -3.28 0.15
CA LYS A 348 -20.62 -3.01 -1.04
C LYS A 348 -19.43 -2.13 -0.70
N ALA A 349 -19.59 -1.12 0.15
CA ALA A 349 -18.48 -0.25 0.55
C ALA A 349 -17.38 -0.99 1.29
N ILE A 350 -17.73 -1.90 2.21
CA ILE A 350 -16.77 -2.78 2.89
C ILE A 350 -16.06 -3.65 1.86
N LYS A 351 -16.82 -4.32 0.98
CA LYS A 351 -16.28 -5.23 -0.03
C LYS A 351 -15.32 -4.54 -0.99
N ASP A 352 -15.68 -3.38 -1.52
CA ASP A 352 -14.85 -2.62 -2.47
C ASP A 352 -13.57 -2.10 -1.79
N ALA A 353 -13.67 -1.66 -0.53
CA ALA A 353 -12.52 -1.22 0.24
C ALA A 353 -11.58 -2.37 0.61
N ALA A 354 -12.13 -3.52 1.02
CA ALA A 354 -11.39 -4.73 1.33
C ALA A 354 -10.68 -5.28 0.09
N GLY A 355 -11.36 -5.33 -1.06
CA GLY A 355 -10.77 -5.77 -2.33
C GLY A 355 -9.67 -4.84 -2.86
N GLN A 356 -9.67 -3.57 -2.46
CA GLN A 356 -8.57 -2.64 -2.73
C GLN A 356 -7.43 -2.76 -1.69
N TRP A 357 -7.77 -3.09 -0.44
CA TRP A 357 -6.82 -3.25 0.67
C TRP A 357 -5.97 -4.49 0.47
N GLN A 358 -6.63 -5.62 0.20
CA GLN A 358 -6.07 -6.93 -0.09
C GLN A 358 -6.76 -7.47 -1.34
N SER A 359 -6.13 -7.21 -2.48
CA SER A 359 -6.64 -7.65 -3.77
C SER A 359 -6.28 -9.11 -4.03
N SER A 360 -7.26 -9.92 -4.44
CA SER A 360 -7.01 -11.30 -4.89
C SER A 360 -6.18 -11.33 -6.19
N PHE A 361 -6.26 -10.27 -7.00
CA PHE A 361 -5.55 -10.18 -8.28
C PHE A 361 -4.94 -8.79 -8.46
N GLY A 362 -3.61 -8.73 -8.51
CA GLY A 362 -2.88 -7.49 -8.80
C GLY A 362 -2.35 -6.81 -7.54
N TRP A 363 -2.41 -5.48 -7.51
CA TRP A 363 -1.78 -4.68 -6.46
C TRP A 363 -2.72 -4.52 -5.25
N SER A 364 -2.17 -4.77 -4.06
CA SER A 364 -2.85 -4.56 -2.77
C SER A 364 -2.25 -3.35 -2.07
N GLU A 365 -3.09 -2.43 -1.60
CA GLU A 365 -2.61 -1.24 -0.89
C GLU A 365 -1.91 -1.60 0.43
N SER A 366 -2.40 -2.65 1.11
CA SER A 366 -1.78 -3.18 2.35
C SER A 366 -0.35 -3.68 2.19
N HIS A 367 0.09 -3.99 0.95
CA HIS A 367 1.45 -4.43 0.67
C HIS A 367 2.46 -3.28 0.62
N SER A 368 2.03 -2.02 0.67
CA SER A 368 2.94 -0.88 0.82
C SER A 368 3.77 -1.06 2.10
N PRO A 369 5.12 -0.96 2.06
CA PRO A 369 5.97 -1.25 3.22
C PRO A 369 5.58 -0.47 4.49
N GLU A 370 5.23 0.80 4.34
CA GLU A 370 4.84 1.70 5.41
C GLU A 370 3.52 1.25 6.05
N LEU A 371 2.49 0.99 5.24
CA LEU A 371 1.20 0.49 5.72
C LEU A 371 1.34 -0.88 6.38
N ARG A 372 2.14 -1.78 5.81
CA ARG A 372 2.36 -3.12 6.36
C ARG A 372 3.03 -3.08 7.73
N LEU A 373 4.04 -2.22 7.91
CA LEU A 373 4.73 -2.07 9.18
C LEU A 373 3.80 -1.47 10.24
N VAL A 374 3.15 -0.36 9.89
CA VAL A 374 2.32 0.42 10.80
C VAL A 374 1.07 -0.35 11.24
N ASN A 375 0.46 -1.12 10.34
CA ASN A 375 -0.72 -1.93 10.62
C ASN A 375 -0.39 -3.36 11.08
N ARG A 376 0.87 -3.68 11.39
CA ARG A 376 1.23 -5.01 11.92
C ARG A 376 0.53 -5.24 13.26
N GLY A 377 -0.34 -6.25 13.31
CA GLY A 377 -1.20 -6.54 14.47
C GLY A 377 -2.41 -5.60 14.60
N ARG A 378 -2.62 -4.71 13.63
CA ARG A 378 -3.67 -3.67 13.55
C ARG A 378 -4.30 -3.55 12.16
N ASP A 379 -4.50 -4.68 11.47
CA ASP A 379 -5.21 -4.64 10.19
C ASP A 379 -6.62 -4.03 10.38
N PRO A 380 -7.00 -3.01 9.59
CA PRO A 380 -8.29 -2.34 9.71
C PRO A 380 -9.48 -3.23 9.34
N PHE A 381 -9.28 -4.31 8.58
CA PHE A 381 -10.36 -5.23 8.17
C PHE A 381 -10.42 -6.50 9.04
N ALA A 382 -9.49 -6.69 9.98
CA ALA A 382 -9.44 -7.88 10.85
C ALA A 382 -10.24 -7.74 12.16
N ASP A 383 -10.80 -6.55 12.45
CA ASP A 383 -11.55 -6.28 13.67
C ASP A 383 -12.63 -5.23 13.39
N ALA A 384 -13.84 -5.44 13.91
CA ALA A 384 -15.00 -4.59 13.65
C ALA A 384 -14.80 -3.13 14.11
N GLN A 385 -14.16 -2.93 15.27
CA GLN A 385 -13.93 -1.58 15.80
C GLN A 385 -12.89 -0.84 14.96
N ARG A 386 -11.81 -1.53 14.57
CA ARG A 386 -10.80 -0.94 13.68
C ARG A 386 -11.37 -0.61 12.31
N PHE A 387 -12.26 -1.45 11.80
CA PHE A 387 -12.96 -1.17 10.55
C PHE A 387 -13.85 0.06 10.70
N ALA A 388 -14.61 0.19 11.79
CA ALA A 388 -15.43 1.38 12.03
C ALA A 388 -14.58 2.65 12.08
N ASP A 389 -13.43 2.63 12.78
CA ASP A 389 -12.50 3.76 12.82
C ASP A 389 -11.97 4.12 11.42
N PHE A 390 -11.65 3.11 10.62
CA PHE A 390 -11.21 3.26 9.23
C PHE A 390 -12.30 3.87 8.35
N ALA A 391 -13.53 3.35 8.42
CA ALA A 391 -14.69 3.80 7.65
C ALA A 391 -15.04 5.26 7.96
N ILE A 392 -15.12 5.61 9.26
CA ILE A 392 -15.41 6.97 9.72
C ILE A 392 -14.34 7.95 9.23
N THR A 393 -13.06 7.58 9.39
CA THR A 393 -11.94 8.42 8.94
C THR A 393 -11.96 8.58 7.42
N SER A 394 -12.18 7.49 6.68
CA SER A 394 -12.25 7.46 5.22
C SER A 394 -13.35 8.38 4.69
N HIS A 395 -14.57 8.23 5.23
CA HIS A 395 -15.70 9.03 4.80
C HIS A 395 -15.49 10.50 5.13
N ARG A 396 -15.06 10.81 6.37
CA ARG A 396 -14.86 12.19 6.82
C ARG A 396 -13.77 12.93 6.04
N VAL A 397 -12.65 12.28 5.71
CA VAL A 397 -11.58 12.90 4.90
C VAL A 397 -12.10 13.28 3.52
N TYR A 398 -12.76 12.35 2.82
CA TYR A 398 -13.22 12.60 1.45
C TYR A 398 -14.45 13.52 1.37
N ASP A 399 -15.38 13.45 2.34
CA ASP A 399 -16.53 14.35 2.41
C ASP A 399 -16.07 15.81 2.63
N LEU A 400 -15.08 16.03 3.49
CA LEU A 400 -14.44 17.35 3.66
C LEU A 400 -13.80 17.85 2.34
N LEU A 401 -13.16 16.96 1.59
CA LEU A 401 -12.43 17.31 0.37
C LEU A 401 -13.35 17.56 -0.84
N GLU A 402 -14.57 17.03 -0.83
CA GLU A 402 -15.50 17.15 -1.96
C GLU A 402 -16.70 18.04 -1.69
N ARG A 403 -17.10 18.20 -0.43
CA ARG A 403 -18.26 19.00 -0.03
C ARG A 403 -17.94 20.10 0.96
N GLY A 404 -16.76 20.06 1.61
CA GLY A 404 -16.37 21.07 2.59
C GLY A 404 -17.20 21.05 3.87
N THR A 405 -17.98 19.98 4.09
CA THR A 405 -18.75 19.75 5.31
C THR A 405 -18.33 18.43 5.95
N ALA A 406 -18.71 18.26 7.21
CA ALA A 406 -18.51 17.02 7.97
C ALA A 406 -19.89 16.42 8.37
N ASP A 407 -20.92 16.67 7.54
CA ASP A 407 -22.32 16.61 7.96
C ASP A 407 -22.86 15.18 8.15
N ALA A 408 -22.13 14.15 7.71
CA ALA A 408 -22.51 12.76 7.91
C ALA A 408 -21.51 12.02 8.80
N THR A 409 -21.75 12.02 10.11
CA THR A 409 -21.12 11.02 11.00
C THR A 409 -21.79 9.67 10.75
N LEU A 410 -21.05 8.74 10.16
CA LEU A 410 -21.47 7.35 10.05
C LEU A 410 -21.69 6.77 11.46
N ASP A 411 -22.80 6.05 11.63
CA ASP A 411 -23.13 5.38 12.88
C ASP A 411 -22.17 4.20 13.12
N PRO A 412 -21.33 4.23 14.17
CA PRO A 412 -20.38 3.16 14.47
C PRO A 412 -21.04 1.80 14.68
N GLU A 413 -22.25 1.76 15.26
CA GLU A 413 -22.95 0.49 15.52
C GLU A 413 -23.37 -0.17 14.21
N ARG A 414 -23.96 0.61 13.31
CA ARG A 414 -24.32 0.16 11.95
C ARG A 414 -23.10 -0.33 11.16
N LEU A 415 -21.95 0.35 11.28
CA LEU A 415 -20.71 -0.08 10.63
C LEU A 415 -20.19 -1.42 11.18
N ILE A 416 -20.27 -1.63 12.48
CA ILE A 416 -19.87 -2.88 13.14
C ILE A 416 -20.78 -4.03 12.70
N GLU A 417 -22.09 -3.79 12.59
CA GLU A 417 -23.05 -4.79 12.12
C GLU A 417 -22.79 -5.19 10.66
N SER A 418 -22.66 -4.22 9.75
CA SER A 418 -22.32 -4.48 8.35
C SER A 418 -20.97 -5.21 8.21
N TRP A 419 -19.96 -4.85 9.01
CA TRP A 419 -18.68 -5.56 9.00
C TRP A 419 -18.83 -7.02 9.44
N ARG A 420 -19.60 -7.31 10.49
CA ARG A 420 -19.85 -8.69 10.95
C ARG A 420 -20.56 -9.51 9.90
N HIS A 421 -21.54 -8.90 9.21
CA HIS A 421 -22.25 -9.56 8.12
C HIS A 421 -21.30 -9.91 6.96
N TRP A 422 -20.49 -8.94 6.52
CA TRP A 422 -19.50 -9.15 5.47
C TRP A 422 -18.45 -10.20 5.85
N HIS A 423 -17.89 -10.13 7.08
CA HIS A 423 -16.87 -11.06 7.55
C HIS A 423 -17.41 -12.49 7.67
N GLY A 424 -18.62 -12.66 8.21
CA GLY A 424 -19.27 -13.98 8.28
C GLY A 424 -19.49 -14.59 6.89
N ALA A 425 -19.87 -13.78 5.89
CA ALA A 425 -20.01 -14.24 4.52
C ALA A 425 -18.67 -14.61 3.85
N GLN A 426 -17.54 -14.04 4.28
CA GLN A 426 -16.21 -14.48 3.84
C GLN A 426 -15.83 -15.83 4.47
N GLU A 427 -16.06 -16.00 5.77
CA GLU A 427 -15.79 -17.27 6.48
C GLU A 427 -16.63 -18.44 5.96
N GLU A 428 -17.86 -18.20 5.50
CA GLU A 428 -18.70 -19.24 4.87
C GLU A 428 -18.25 -19.59 3.44
N ALA A 429 -17.49 -18.72 2.78
CA ALA A 429 -17.03 -18.90 1.40
C ALA A 429 -15.64 -19.55 1.29
N GLU A 430 -14.82 -19.45 2.35
CA GLU A 430 -13.53 -20.17 2.51
C GLU A 430 -13.74 -21.63 2.95
#